data_AF-A0A845E0F3-F1
#
_entry.id   AF-A0A845E0F3-F1
#
_cell.length_a   1.000
_cell.length_b   1.000
_cell.length_c   1.000
_cell.angle_alpha   90.00
_cell.angle_beta   90.00
_cell.angle_gamma   90.00
#
_symmetry.space_group_name_H-M   'P 1'
#
loop_
_entity.id
_entity.type
_entity.pdbx_description
1 polymer ?
#
loop_
_entity_poly.entity_id
_entity_poly.type
_entity_poly.pdbx_seq_one_letter_code
_entity_poly.pdbx_strand_id
1 'polypeptide(L)'
;MNFMQAVQLLDEGHALERHTWKNSGYIVKDEKGKIVFFDHNEPTFYSLTTEDALASDWEQTEKDQWTIVSVSHDRELMQGRLFVSYHICSENGGSIMNNHLVEADELSQWSRFVNLDLANSARYLNEQDVATVQNTISA
;
A
#
# COMPACT_ATOMS: atom_id res chain seq x y z
N MET A 1 21.79 0.35 7.22
CA MET A 1 22.22 1.61 6.56
C MET A 1 21.85 2.79 7.46
N ASN A 2 22.43 3.97 7.26
CA ASN A 2 22.05 5.15 8.07
C ASN A 2 20.77 5.82 7.54
N PHE A 3 20.16 6.69 8.34
CA PHE A 3 18.90 7.33 7.94
C PHE A 3 19.01 8.20 6.68
N MET A 4 20.15 8.87 6.44
CA MET A 4 20.34 9.67 5.22
C MET A 4 20.30 8.81 3.94
N GLN A 5 20.86 7.60 3.99
CA GLN A 5 20.76 6.62 2.90
C GLN A 5 19.33 6.09 2.78
N ALA A 6 18.67 5.83 3.90
CA ALA A 6 17.26 5.40 3.91
C ALA A 6 16.35 6.42 3.24
N VAL A 7 16.53 7.72 3.51
CA VAL A 7 15.75 8.80 2.89
C VAL A 7 15.92 8.83 1.37
N GLN A 8 17.12 8.57 0.84
CA GLN A 8 17.33 8.48 -0.61
C GLN A 8 16.52 7.34 -1.23
N LEU A 9 16.52 6.17 -0.58
CA LEU A 9 15.72 5.03 -1.04
C LEU A 9 14.21 5.27 -0.91
N LEU A 10 13.76 5.96 0.14
CA LEU A 10 12.36 6.41 0.27
C LEU A 10 11.99 7.37 -0.86
N ASP A 11 12.92 8.22 -1.28
CA ASP A 11 12.71 9.14 -2.39
C ASP A 11 12.56 8.43 -3.74
N GLU A 12 13.27 7.31 -3.91
CA GLU A 12 13.20 6.38 -5.04
C GLU A 12 11.95 5.46 -5.00
N GLY A 13 11.18 5.49 -3.91
CA GLY A 13 9.91 4.76 -3.77
C GLY A 13 10.00 3.40 -3.08
N HIS A 14 11.16 3.08 -2.49
CA HIS A 14 11.39 1.85 -1.74
C HIS A 14 10.71 1.86 -0.36
N ALA A 15 10.50 0.67 0.21
CA ALA A 15 10.05 0.48 1.59
C ALA A 15 11.24 0.13 2.48
N LEU A 16 11.27 0.74 3.67
CA LEU A 16 12.40 0.67 4.60
C LEU A 16 11.89 0.20 5.97
N GLU A 17 12.62 -0.69 6.61
CA GLU A 17 12.38 -1.10 8.00
C GLU A 17 13.64 -0.92 8.85
N ARG A 18 13.49 -1.01 10.16
CA ARG A 18 14.63 -1.09 11.08
C ARG A 18 14.74 -2.52 11.60
N HIS A 19 15.95 -3.05 11.59
CA HIS A 19 16.23 -4.38 12.14
C HIS A 19 15.82 -4.52 13.62
N THR A 20 15.83 -3.41 14.36
CA THR A 20 15.48 -3.38 15.79
C THR A 20 13.99 -3.17 16.07
N TRP A 21 13.15 -2.96 15.06
CA TRP A 21 11.71 -2.83 15.29
C TRP A 21 11.12 -4.14 15.81
N LYS A 22 10.28 -4.01 16.84
CA LYS A 22 9.53 -5.13 17.42
C LYS A 22 8.22 -5.39 16.70
N ASN A 23 7.69 -4.37 16.02
CA ASN A 23 6.47 -4.45 15.25
C ASN A 23 6.84 -4.71 13.79
N SER A 24 6.12 -5.62 13.14
CA SER A 24 6.22 -5.83 11.71
C SER A 24 5.64 -4.62 10.97
N GLY A 25 6.39 -4.08 10.02
CA GLY A 25 5.96 -2.97 9.19
C GLY A 25 7.15 -2.24 8.57
N TYR A 26 6.85 -1.29 7.70
CA TYR A 26 7.86 -0.50 7.01
C TYR A 26 7.41 0.95 6.86
N ILE A 27 8.38 1.83 6.64
CA ILE A 27 8.12 3.20 6.22
C ILE A 27 8.24 3.35 4.71
N VAL A 28 7.42 4.23 4.18
CA VAL A 28 7.38 4.63 2.76
C VAL A 28 7.06 6.11 2.65
N LYS A 29 7.34 6.70 1.50
CA LYS A 29 7.03 8.11 1.21
C LYS A 29 5.65 8.21 0.52
N ASP A 30 4.78 9.08 1.03
CA ASP A 30 3.50 9.40 0.42
C ASP A 30 3.63 10.39 -0.77
N GLU A 31 2.51 10.70 -1.42
CA GLU A 31 2.47 11.65 -2.55
C GLU A 31 2.87 13.10 -2.17
N LYS A 32 2.77 13.44 -0.88
CA LYS A 32 3.07 14.78 -0.34
C LYS A 32 4.50 14.86 0.20
N GLY A 33 5.29 13.79 0.02
CA GLY A 33 6.66 13.69 0.50
C GLY A 33 6.77 13.39 2.01
N LYS A 34 5.69 12.99 2.67
CA LYS A 34 5.71 12.61 4.09
C LYS A 34 6.10 11.14 4.21
N ILE A 35 6.84 10.85 5.27
CA ILE A 35 7.14 9.46 5.66
C ILE A 35 5.94 8.94 6.46
N VAL A 36 5.40 7.81 6.03
CA VAL A 36 4.32 7.10 6.71
C VAL A 36 4.82 5.73 7.13
N PHE A 37 4.30 5.22 8.25
CA PHE A 37 4.52 3.87 8.72
C PHE A 37 3.32 3.02 8.31
N PHE A 38 3.61 1.87 7.71
CA PHE A 38 2.61 0.91 7.28
C PHE A 38 2.81 -0.39 8.05
N ASP A 39 1.84 -0.74 8.87
CA ASP A 39 1.85 -1.90 9.76
C ASP A 39 1.11 -3.11 9.18
N HIS A 40 1.06 -3.17 7.84
CA HIS A 40 0.28 -4.11 7.05
C HIS A 40 -1.23 -3.85 7.03
N ASN A 41 -1.77 -2.97 7.88
CA ASN A 41 -3.20 -2.65 7.89
C ASN A 41 -3.47 -1.22 7.41
N GLU A 42 -3.00 -0.21 8.14
CA GLU A 42 -3.32 1.18 7.83
C GLU A 42 -2.08 2.08 7.81
N PRO A 43 -1.97 2.98 6.83
CA PRO A 43 -0.89 3.95 6.80
C PRO A 43 -1.08 4.99 7.91
N THR A 44 -0.07 5.11 8.76
CA THR A 44 -0.05 6.08 9.86
C THR A 44 1.10 7.06 9.70
N PHE A 45 0.99 8.27 10.26
CA PHE A 45 2.08 9.24 10.21
C PHE A 45 3.29 8.71 10.99
N TYR A 46 4.44 8.66 10.34
CA TYR A 46 5.69 8.28 11.00
C TYR A 46 6.39 9.51 11.57
N SER A 47 6.42 9.61 12.90
CA SER A 47 7.14 10.67 13.60
C SER A 47 8.59 10.26 13.81
N LEU A 48 9.49 10.79 12.99
CA LEU A 48 10.93 10.56 13.13
C LEU A 48 11.45 11.01 14.51
N THR A 49 12.02 10.09 15.27
CA THR A 49 12.67 10.41 16.55
C THR A 49 14.18 10.67 16.37
N THR A 50 14.83 11.22 17.40
CA THR A 50 16.29 11.36 17.41
C THR A 50 17.00 10.01 17.36
N GLU A 51 16.43 8.97 17.96
CA GLU A 51 16.98 7.62 17.92
C GLU A 51 16.96 7.08 16.48
N ASP A 52 15.83 7.23 15.78
CA ASP A 52 15.67 6.80 14.39
C ASP A 52 16.64 7.53 13.44
N ALA A 53 16.82 8.83 13.64
CA ALA A 53 17.71 9.66 12.83
C ALA A 53 19.20 9.29 13.01
N LEU A 54 19.59 8.82 14.20
CA LEU A 54 20.95 8.38 14.52
C LEU A 54 21.17 6.89 14.24
N ALA A 55 20.11 6.16 13.90
CA ALA A 55 20.17 4.73 13.70
C ALA A 55 20.95 4.36 12.42
N SER A 56 21.66 3.23 12.48
CA SER A 56 22.44 2.68 11.37
C SER A 56 21.93 1.31 10.90
N ASP A 57 20.78 0.90 11.41
CA ASP A 57 20.16 -0.41 11.22
C ASP A 57 18.95 -0.39 10.27
N TRP A 58 18.85 0.64 9.43
CA TRP A 58 17.86 0.71 8.37
C TRP A 58 18.14 -0.33 7.27
N GLU A 59 17.12 -0.98 6.76
CA GLU A 59 17.22 -1.93 5.66
C GLU A 59 16.06 -1.77 4.69
N GLN A 60 16.30 -2.06 3.41
CA GLN A 60 15.25 -2.10 2.42
C GLN A 60 14.46 -3.39 2.61
N THR A 61 13.14 -3.28 2.52
CA THR A 61 12.23 -4.42 2.57
C THR A 61 11.23 -4.35 1.42
N GLU A 62 10.55 -5.46 1.16
CA GLU A 62 9.54 -5.53 0.11
C GLU A 62 8.20 -5.01 0.64
N LYS A 63 7.48 -4.27 -0.20
CA LYS A 63 6.10 -3.91 0.10
C LYS A 63 5.21 -5.16 0.07
N ASP A 64 4.13 -5.10 0.82
CA ASP A 64 3.11 -6.15 0.84
C ASP A 64 2.56 -6.36 -0.57
N GLN A 65 2.34 -7.61 -0.94
CA GLN A 65 1.68 -7.96 -2.20
C GLN A 65 0.19 -8.13 -1.94
N TRP A 66 -0.62 -7.30 -2.59
CA TRP A 66 -2.06 -7.21 -2.39
C TRP A 66 -2.78 -7.60 -3.68
N THR A 67 -3.82 -8.42 -3.58
CA THR A 67 -4.64 -8.89 -4.70
C THR A 67 -6.03 -8.31 -4.58
N ILE A 68 -6.56 -7.75 -5.66
CA ILE A 68 -7.96 -7.30 -5.71
C ILE A 68 -8.82 -8.50 -6.07
N VAL A 69 -9.71 -8.88 -5.15
CA VAL A 69 -10.53 -10.10 -5.27
C VAL A 69 -11.96 -9.82 -5.71
N SER A 70 -12.43 -8.57 -5.60
CA SER A 70 -13.71 -8.15 -6.18
C SER A 70 -13.81 -6.63 -6.31
N VAL A 71 -14.63 -6.18 -7.27
CA VAL A 71 -15.02 -4.77 -7.44
C VAL A 71 -16.54 -4.67 -7.32
N SER A 72 -17.00 -3.84 -6.38
CA SER A 72 -18.43 -3.56 -6.18
C SER A 72 -18.80 -2.26 -6.88
N HIS A 73 -19.93 -2.27 -7.58
CA HIS A 73 -20.43 -1.15 -8.38
C HIS A 73 -21.83 -0.77 -7.91
N ASP A 74 -21.91 0.06 -6.87
CA ASP A 74 -23.18 0.43 -6.25
C ASP A 74 -23.70 1.76 -6.78
N ARG A 75 -24.91 1.75 -7.36
CA ARG A 75 -25.56 2.94 -7.92
C ARG A 75 -26.59 3.59 -7.00
N GLU A 76 -26.92 2.96 -5.87
CA GLU A 76 -28.13 3.30 -5.10
C GLU A 76 -27.90 4.10 -3.81
N LEU A 77 -26.67 4.45 -3.44
CA LEU A 77 -26.42 5.04 -2.12
C LEU A 77 -26.73 6.54 -2.01
N MET A 78 -26.56 7.35 -3.08
CA MET A 78 -27.07 8.73 -3.16
C MET A 78 -27.17 9.22 -4.62
N GLN A 79 -28.38 9.57 -5.07
CA GLN A 79 -28.63 10.48 -6.22
C GLN A 79 -27.90 10.13 -7.55
N GLY A 80 -27.86 8.86 -7.95
CA GLY A 80 -27.38 8.48 -9.29
C GLY A 80 -25.86 8.57 -9.50
N ARG A 81 -25.08 8.66 -8.43
CA ARG A 81 -23.61 8.50 -8.49
C ARG A 81 -23.24 7.02 -8.39
N LEU A 82 -22.31 6.60 -9.25
CA LEU A 82 -21.71 5.27 -9.18
C LEU A 82 -20.64 5.29 -8.08
N PHE A 83 -20.77 4.42 -7.09
CA PHE A 83 -19.75 4.15 -6.09
C PHE A 83 -19.03 2.87 -6.49
N VAL A 84 -17.71 2.95 -6.57
CA VAL A 84 -16.85 1.82 -6.88
C VAL A 84 -15.95 1.58 -5.69
N SER A 85 -15.93 0.34 -5.19
CA SER A 85 -15.07 -0.07 -4.09
C SER A 85 -14.33 -1.36 -4.42
N TYR A 86 -13.07 -1.43 -4.02
CA TYR A 86 -12.16 -2.53 -4.26
C TYR A 86 -12.00 -3.35 -2.98
N HIS A 87 -12.25 -4.65 -3.06
CA HIS A 87 -11.95 -5.58 -1.98
C HIS A 87 -10.54 -6.13 -2.22
N ILE A 88 -9.64 -5.86 -1.29
CA ILE A 88 -8.22 -6.13 -1.43
C ILE A 88 -7.77 -7.07 -0.32
N CYS A 89 -7.06 -8.13 -0.69
CA CYS A 89 -6.55 -9.13 0.23
C CYS A 89 -5.04 -9.33 0.05
N SER A 90 -4.32 -9.51 1.15
CA SER A 90 -2.96 -10.05 1.14
C SER A 90 -2.97 -11.48 1.66
N GLU A 91 -2.20 -12.37 1.02
CA GLU A 91 -2.09 -13.77 1.42
C GLU A 91 -0.63 -14.17 1.63
N ASN A 92 -0.37 -14.94 2.69
CA ASN A 92 0.93 -15.58 2.93
C ASN A 92 0.71 -17.05 3.28
N GLY A 93 1.30 -17.96 2.50
CA GLY A 93 1.16 -19.40 2.74
C GLY A 93 -0.28 -19.92 2.70
N GLY A 94 -1.16 -19.30 1.92
CA GLY A 94 -2.58 -19.65 1.82
C GLY A 94 -3.46 -19.14 2.98
N SER A 95 -2.91 -18.32 3.87
CA SER A 95 -3.67 -17.61 4.90
C SER A 95 -3.82 -16.15 4.52
N ILE A 96 -5.05 -15.61 4.63
CA ILE A 96 -5.31 -14.19 4.45
C ILE A 96 -4.69 -13.44 5.63
N MET A 97 -3.77 -12.53 5.31
CA MET A 97 -3.08 -11.69 6.29
C MET A 97 -3.91 -10.43 6.55
N ASN A 98 -4.34 -9.72 5.50
CA ASN A 98 -5.14 -8.50 5.59
C ASN A 98 -6.30 -8.53 4.60
N ASN A 99 -7.39 -7.83 4.92
CA ASN A 99 -8.55 -7.64 4.05
C ASN A 99 -9.09 -6.21 4.21
N HIS A 100 -9.09 -5.45 3.13
CA HIS A 100 -9.51 -4.06 3.11
C HIS A 100 -10.57 -3.81 2.05
N LEU A 101 -11.49 -2.91 2.38
CA LEU A 101 -12.37 -2.26 1.41
C LEU A 101 -11.84 -0.85 1.19
N VAL A 102 -11.53 -0.52 -0.07
CA VAL A 102 -10.97 0.79 -0.44
C VAL A 102 -11.88 1.44 -1.47
N GLU A 103 -12.22 2.71 -1.27
CA GLU A 103 -13.00 3.47 -2.25
C GLU A 103 -12.16 3.82 -3.49
N ALA A 104 -12.81 4.10 -4.62
CA ALA A 104 -12.08 4.25 -5.87
C ALA A 104 -11.12 5.45 -5.93
N ASP A 105 -11.39 6.50 -5.17
CA ASP A 105 -10.53 7.66 -5.03
C ASP A 105 -9.33 7.43 -4.09
N GLU A 106 -9.37 6.38 -3.26
CA GLU A 106 -8.29 6.01 -2.35
C GLU A 106 -7.31 4.99 -2.97
N LEU A 107 -7.71 4.26 -4.01
CA LEU A 107 -6.91 3.16 -4.57
C LEU A 107 -5.49 3.59 -5.00
N SER A 108 -5.35 4.77 -5.60
CA SER A 108 -4.05 5.33 -6.02
C SER A 108 -3.15 5.70 -4.82
N GLN A 109 -3.75 6.01 -3.68
CA GLN A 109 -3.02 6.24 -2.43
C GLN A 109 -2.51 4.91 -1.87
N TRP A 110 -3.38 3.89 -1.80
CA TRP A 110 -3.02 2.56 -1.31
C TRP A 110 -1.93 1.89 -2.13
N SER A 111 -1.95 2.03 -3.46
CA SER A 111 -0.94 1.47 -4.36
C SER A 111 0.48 2.04 -4.16
N ARG A 112 0.66 3.03 -3.30
CA ARG A 112 1.98 3.55 -2.89
C ARG A 112 2.56 2.79 -1.71
N PHE A 113 1.70 2.26 -0.85
CA PHE A 113 2.10 1.54 0.36
C PHE A 113 2.29 0.06 0.08
N VAL A 114 1.55 -0.49 -0.89
CA VAL A 114 1.56 -1.90 -1.24
C VAL A 114 1.81 -2.10 -2.73
N ASN A 115 2.26 -3.28 -3.11
CA ASN A 115 2.32 -3.72 -4.50
C ASN A 115 1.01 -4.43 -4.84
N LEU A 116 0.29 -3.92 -5.85
CA LEU A 116 -0.93 -4.57 -6.33
C LEU A 116 -0.58 -5.62 -7.40
N ASP A 117 -0.85 -6.89 -7.11
CA ASP A 117 -0.64 -8.00 -8.02
C ASP A 117 -1.81 -8.10 -9.01
N LEU A 118 -1.69 -7.35 -10.10
CA LEU A 118 -2.71 -7.33 -11.16
C LEU A 118 -2.79 -8.65 -11.93
N ALA A 119 -1.70 -9.43 -11.98
CA ALA A 119 -1.70 -10.72 -12.65
C ALA A 119 -2.57 -11.73 -11.90
N ASN A 120 -2.51 -11.74 -10.57
CA ASN A 120 -3.41 -12.53 -9.75
C ASN A 120 -4.83 -11.91 -9.69
N SER A 121 -4.95 -10.59 -9.61
CA SER A 121 -6.25 -9.91 -9.60
C SER A 121 -7.09 -10.22 -10.85
N ALA A 122 -6.45 -10.34 -12.02
CA ALA A 122 -7.12 -10.68 -13.28
C ALA A 122 -7.87 -12.03 -13.27
N ARG A 123 -7.60 -12.92 -12.30
CA ARG A 123 -8.35 -14.17 -12.12
C ARG A 123 -9.72 -13.95 -11.48
N TYR A 124 -9.88 -12.86 -10.72
CA TYR A 124 -11.08 -12.54 -9.97
C TYR A 124 -11.91 -11.44 -10.62
N LEU A 125 -11.28 -10.63 -11.48
CA LEU A 125 -11.88 -9.44 -12.09
C LEU A 125 -12.11 -9.64 -13.60
N ASN A 126 -13.03 -8.85 -14.15
CA ASN A 126 -13.20 -8.77 -15.61
C ASN A 126 -12.12 -7.85 -16.23
N GLU A 127 -11.97 -7.91 -17.55
CA GLU A 127 -10.95 -7.13 -18.29
C GLU A 127 -11.09 -5.62 -18.11
N GLN A 128 -12.33 -5.11 -17.97
CA GLN A 128 -12.60 -3.69 -17.79
C GLN A 128 -12.16 -3.20 -16.41
N ASP A 129 -12.41 -3.99 -15.36
CA ASP A 129 -12.01 -3.69 -13.99
C ASP A 129 -10.48 -3.71 -13.86
N VAL A 130 -9.82 -4.72 -14.44
CA VAL A 130 -8.35 -4.80 -14.48
C VAL A 130 -7.76 -3.57 -15.20
N ALA A 131 -8.30 -3.20 -16.36
CA ALA A 131 -7.83 -2.03 -17.09
C ALA A 131 -8.04 -0.73 -16.30
N THR A 132 -9.16 -0.60 -15.59
CA THR A 132 -9.46 0.56 -14.75
C THR A 132 -8.47 0.67 -13.61
N VAL A 133 -8.24 -0.42 -12.87
CA VAL A 133 -7.23 -0.48 -11.79
C VAL A 133 -5.85 -0.10 -12.33
N GLN A 134 -5.42 -0.70 -13.44
CA GLN A 134 -4.13 -0.42 -14.05
C GLN A 134 -3.96 1.06 -14.41
N ASN A 135 -5.01 1.70 -14.92
CA ASN A 135 -4.97 3.13 -15.24
C ASN A 135 -4.93 4.00 -13.98
N THR A 136 -5.68 3.63 -12.94
CA THR A 136 -5.72 4.38 -11.66
C THR A 136 -4.38 4.38 -10.94
N ILE A 137 -3.65 3.26 -10.96
CA ILE A 137 -2.38 3.14 -10.23
C ILE A 137 -1.17 3.67 -11.02
N SER A 138 -1.30 3.84 -12.33
CA SER A 138 -0.25 4.37 -13.21
C SER A 138 -0.33 5.88 -13.44
N ALA A 139 -1.41 6.52 -13.00
CA ALA A 139 -1.67 7.97 -13.12
C ALA A 139 -1.01 8.77 -12.00
#